data_AF-K2DF98-F1
#
_entry.id   AF-K2DF98-F1
#
_cell.length_a   1.000
_cell.length_b   1.000
_cell.length_c   1.000
_cell.angle_alpha   90.00
_cell.angle_beta   90.00
_cell.angle_gamma   90.00
#
_symmetry.space_group_name_H-M   'P 1'
#
loop_
_entity.id
_entity.type
_entity.pdbx_description
1 polymer ?
#
loop_
_entity_poly.entity_id
_entity_poly.type
_entity_poly.pdbx_seq_one_letter_code
_entity_poly.pdbx_strand_id
1 'polypeptide(L)'
;MKMRALILNSVFLLSAMSATLVNADCSVIGFHQPDSFIYNGPTTCDIVNLPEIIVHGTLFISSSTISGNTIIRGLLNATGATLSGNTEVSGSIVSSGSVFSNINITDNHSPDTITLSNNSIVSGDITFEGGIPGNNKVIIESNSKLHGKVNNGIIINR
;
A
#
# COMPACT_ATOMS: atom_id res chain seq x y z
N MET A 1 38.67 -62.73 -20.43
CA MET A 1 38.34 -62.43 -19.02
C MET A 1 39.33 -61.36 -18.57
N LYS A 2 39.04 -60.08 -18.30
CA LYS A 2 37.87 -59.39 -17.76
C LYS A 2 37.80 -57.99 -18.38
N MET A 3 36.59 -57.62 -18.79
CA MET A 3 36.14 -56.28 -19.16
C MET A 3 35.95 -55.45 -17.89
N ARG A 4 36.39 -54.18 -17.86
CA ARG A 4 35.83 -53.14 -16.98
C ARG A 4 35.85 -51.79 -17.68
N ALA A 5 34.68 -51.42 -18.20
CA ALA A 5 34.31 -50.06 -18.51
C ALA A 5 34.17 -49.27 -17.22
N LEU A 6 34.64 -48.02 -17.20
CA LEU A 6 34.36 -47.05 -16.15
C LEU A 6 33.87 -45.79 -16.86
N ILE A 7 32.54 -45.67 -16.91
CA ILE A 7 31.82 -44.47 -17.32
C ILE A 7 31.79 -43.58 -16.08
N LEU A 8 32.48 -42.43 -16.14
CA LEU A 8 32.29 -41.38 -15.14
C LEU A 8 31.44 -40.26 -15.76
N ASN A 9 30.15 -40.30 -15.46
CA ASN A 9 29.21 -39.20 -15.69
C ASN A 9 29.65 -38.00 -14.86
N SER A 10 30.15 -36.95 -15.51
CA SER A 10 30.36 -35.65 -14.89
C SER A 10 29.02 -34.93 -14.84
N VAL A 11 28.43 -34.88 -13.65
CA VAL A 11 27.21 -34.13 -13.34
C VAL A 11 27.48 -32.64 -13.51
N PHE A 12 26.79 -32.02 -14.46
CA PHE A 12 26.82 -30.59 -14.70
C PHE A 12 25.94 -29.92 -13.62
N LEU A 13 26.57 -29.37 -12.58
CA LEU A 13 25.89 -28.58 -11.54
C LEU A 13 25.55 -27.20 -12.10
N LEU A 14 24.30 -27.00 -12.52
CA LEU A 14 23.73 -25.65 -12.67
C LEU A 14 23.58 -25.05 -11.27
N SER A 15 24.51 -24.19 -10.88
CA SER A 15 24.31 -23.31 -9.73
C SER A 15 23.23 -22.30 -10.07
N ALA A 16 22.06 -22.43 -9.43
CA ALA A 16 21.00 -21.44 -9.48
C ALA A 16 21.57 -20.08 -9.02
N MET A 17 21.49 -19.06 -9.88
CA MET A 17 21.71 -17.69 -9.46
C MET A 17 20.55 -17.28 -8.56
N SER A 18 20.79 -17.24 -7.25
CA SER A 18 19.88 -16.63 -6.31
C SER A 18 19.81 -15.13 -6.63
N ALA A 19 18.71 -14.69 -7.24
CA ALA A 19 18.41 -13.27 -7.32
C ALA A 19 18.26 -12.76 -5.88
N THR A 20 19.20 -11.93 -5.44
CA THR A 20 19.06 -11.16 -4.21
C THR A 20 17.86 -10.24 -4.40
N LEU A 21 16.76 -10.54 -3.69
CA LEU A 21 15.66 -9.60 -3.49
C LEU A 21 16.29 -8.30 -2.97
N VAL A 22 16.13 -7.23 -3.73
CA VAL A 22 16.41 -5.88 -3.25
C VAL A 22 15.52 -5.69 -2.03
N ASN A 23 16.11 -5.59 -0.84
CA ASN A 23 15.41 -5.19 0.37
C ASN A 23 14.82 -3.80 0.12
N ALA A 24 13.57 -3.76 -0.29
CA ALA A 24 12.80 -2.54 -0.44
C ALA A 24 12.30 -2.17 0.97
N ASP A 25 13.22 -1.75 1.83
CA ASP A 25 12.91 -1.48 3.23
C ASP A 25 12.36 -0.06 3.38
N CYS A 26 11.19 0.06 3.98
CA CYS A 26 10.69 1.36 4.44
C CYS A 26 11.45 1.78 5.71
N SER A 27 11.64 3.09 5.89
CA SER A 27 12.21 3.64 7.11
C SER A 27 11.11 3.82 8.17
N VAL A 28 11.35 3.35 9.39
CA VAL A 28 10.41 3.51 10.52
C VAL A 28 11.07 4.19 11.71
N ILE A 29 10.34 5.12 12.33
CA ILE A 29 10.68 5.62 13.66
C ILE A 29 9.92 4.75 14.67
N GLY A 30 10.54 3.63 15.04
CA GLY A 30 9.92 2.63 15.91
C GLY A 30 10.47 1.24 15.65
N PHE A 31 9.58 0.25 15.55
CA PHE A 31 9.94 -1.16 15.40
C PHE A 31 9.42 -1.73 14.09
N HIS A 32 10.31 -2.35 13.32
CA HIS A 32 9.96 -3.19 12.18
C HIS A 32 10.03 -4.65 12.61
N GLN A 33 8.97 -5.43 12.34
CA GLN A 33 8.98 -6.85 12.64
C GLN A 33 9.80 -7.60 11.56
N PRO A 34 10.83 -8.37 11.96
CA PRO A 34 11.68 -9.10 11.02
C PRO A 34 10.86 -10.00 10.08
N ASP A 35 11.34 -10.11 8.84
CA ASP A 35 10.76 -10.96 7.79
C ASP A 35 9.28 -10.70 7.50
N SER A 36 8.81 -9.46 7.71
CA SER A 36 7.43 -9.05 7.48
C SER A 36 7.35 -7.62 6.95
N PHE A 37 6.16 -7.22 6.49
CA PHE A 37 5.86 -5.83 6.10
C PHE A 37 5.11 -5.07 7.19
N ILE A 38 5.39 -5.41 8.47
CA ILE A 38 4.73 -4.84 9.64
C ILE A 38 5.63 -3.82 10.33
N TYR A 39 5.17 -2.57 10.38
CA TYR A 39 5.88 -1.44 10.97
C TYR A 39 5.08 -0.84 12.12
N ASN A 40 5.70 -0.75 13.29
CA ASN A 40 5.14 -0.12 14.49
C ASN A 40 5.75 1.26 14.68
N GLY A 41 5.04 2.29 14.24
CA GLY A 41 5.48 3.68 14.29
C GLY A 41 5.34 4.41 12.95
N PRO A 42 5.62 5.73 12.91
CA PRO A 42 5.66 6.49 11.68
C PRO A 42 6.62 5.86 10.66
N THR A 43 6.11 5.58 9.47
CA THR A 43 6.81 4.84 8.42
C THR A 43 6.87 5.66 7.14
N THR A 44 8.03 5.67 6.49
CA THR A 44 8.27 6.31 5.20
C THR A 44 8.76 5.27 4.19
N CYS A 45 8.07 5.15 3.08
CA CYS A 45 8.41 4.25 1.98
C CYS A 45 8.63 5.09 0.72
N ASP A 46 9.80 4.97 0.07
CA ASP A 46 10.10 5.66 -1.19
C ASP A 46 10.68 4.69 -2.21
N ILE A 47 10.07 4.63 -3.40
CA ILE A 47 10.49 3.78 -4.51
C ILE A 47 10.57 2.30 -4.08
N VAL A 48 9.53 1.79 -3.41
CA VAL A 48 9.42 0.39 -3.01
C VAL A 48 8.33 -0.36 -3.80
N ASN A 49 8.50 -1.66 -3.94
CA ASN A 49 7.48 -2.56 -4.47
C ASN A 49 7.22 -3.66 -3.43
N LEU A 50 6.07 -3.59 -2.73
CA LEU A 50 5.74 -4.53 -1.66
C LEU A 50 4.49 -5.34 -2.02
N PRO A 51 4.42 -6.62 -1.60
CA PRO A 51 3.21 -7.42 -1.79
C PRO A 51 2.07 -6.97 -0.87
N GLU A 52 2.38 -6.39 0.29
CA GLU A 52 1.43 -5.85 1.26
C GLU A 52 2.18 -4.92 2.23
N ILE A 53 1.45 -4.14 3.03
CA ILE A 53 2.06 -3.38 4.13
C ILE A 53 1.07 -3.18 5.27
N ILE A 54 1.56 -3.30 6.51
CA ILE A 54 0.82 -3.01 7.73
C ILE A 54 1.61 -1.98 8.53
N VAL A 55 1.00 -0.82 8.82
CA VAL A 55 1.62 0.27 9.58
C VAL A 55 0.75 0.62 10.77
N HIS A 56 1.27 0.39 11.98
CA HIS A 56 0.67 0.89 13.21
C HIS A 56 1.17 2.31 13.50
N GLY A 57 0.72 3.26 12.69
CA GLY A 57 1.15 4.65 12.74
C GLY A 57 0.79 5.42 11.46
N THR A 58 1.44 6.57 11.25
CA THR A 58 1.32 7.32 10.00
C THR A 58 2.20 6.70 8.92
N LEU A 59 1.68 6.60 7.69
CA LEU A 59 2.45 6.18 6.52
C LEU A 59 2.63 7.35 5.55
N PHE A 60 3.88 7.64 5.21
CA PHE A 60 4.27 8.47 4.07
C PHE A 60 4.79 7.54 2.97
N ILE A 61 4.11 7.50 1.83
CA ILE A 61 4.49 6.63 0.73
C ILE A 61 4.63 7.43 -0.56
N SER A 62 5.80 7.33 -1.20
CA SER A 62 6.11 8.03 -2.44
C SER A 62 6.60 7.09 -3.53
N SER A 63 6.13 7.30 -4.76
CA SER A 63 6.63 6.61 -5.97
C SER A 63 6.71 5.09 -5.84
N SER A 64 5.82 4.50 -5.04
CA SER A 64 5.89 3.10 -4.62
C SER A 64 4.65 2.33 -5.07
N THR A 65 4.78 1.01 -5.24
CA THR A 65 3.67 0.12 -5.58
C THR A 65 3.45 -0.89 -4.46
N ILE A 66 2.22 -0.98 -3.97
CA ILE A 66 1.77 -2.06 -3.09
C ILE A 66 0.74 -2.88 -3.85
N SER A 67 1.09 -4.11 -4.21
CA SER A 67 0.23 -4.94 -5.06
C SER A 67 -0.96 -5.56 -4.30
N GLY A 68 -0.78 -5.83 -3.01
CA GLY A 68 -1.82 -6.36 -2.11
C GLY A 68 -2.32 -5.33 -1.12
N ASN A 69 -2.82 -5.82 0.02
CA ASN A 69 -3.54 -4.97 0.96
C ASN A 69 -2.61 -4.03 1.71
N THR A 70 -3.14 -2.86 2.04
CA THR A 70 -2.46 -1.82 2.81
C THR A 70 -3.31 -1.51 4.04
N ILE A 71 -2.76 -1.73 5.23
CA ILE A 71 -3.47 -1.50 6.51
C ILE A 71 -2.70 -0.45 7.30
N ILE A 72 -3.35 0.65 7.66
CA ILE A 72 -2.71 1.80 8.32
C ILE A 72 -3.54 2.22 9.53
N ARG A 73 -2.96 2.16 10.73
CA ARG A 73 -3.58 2.66 11.97
C ARG A 73 -3.15 4.10 12.24
N GLY A 74 -3.49 4.99 11.32
CA GLY A 74 -3.14 6.40 11.37
C GLY A 74 -3.37 7.09 10.04
N LEU A 75 -2.74 8.25 9.85
CA LEU A 75 -2.84 9.02 8.61
C LEU A 75 -2.06 8.36 7.46
N LEU A 76 -2.60 8.47 6.24
CA LEU A 76 -1.90 8.12 5.00
C LEU A 76 -1.59 9.39 4.19
N ASN A 77 -0.33 9.58 3.83
CA ASN A 77 0.11 10.53 2.82
C ASN A 77 0.73 9.77 1.64
N ALA A 78 0.04 9.77 0.49
CA ALA A 78 0.43 9.02 -0.70
C ALA A 78 0.74 9.96 -1.87
N THR A 79 1.97 9.96 -2.36
CA THR A 79 2.42 10.80 -3.48
C THR A 79 2.96 9.96 -4.63
N GLY A 80 2.26 9.90 -5.76
CA GLY A 80 2.69 9.08 -6.91
C GLY A 80 2.69 7.57 -6.60
N ALA A 81 1.93 7.13 -5.59
CA ALA A 81 1.90 5.73 -5.17
C ALA A 81 0.79 4.96 -5.90
N THR A 82 0.96 3.65 -6.03
CA THR A 82 -0.08 2.75 -6.57
C THR A 82 -0.40 1.68 -5.52
N LEU A 83 -1.63 1.70 -5.03
CA LEU A 83 -2.16 0.78 -4.01
C LEU A 83 -3.24 -0.08 -4.65
N SER A 84 -2.84 -1.21 -5.22
CA SER A 84 -3.70 -2.06 -6.05
C SER A 84 -4.61 -2.98 -5.24
N GLY A 85 -4.25 -3.30 -3.99
CA GLY A 85 -5.13 -4.00 -3.07
C GLY A 85 -6.08 -3.06 -2.33
N ASN A 86 -6.81 -3.61 -1.36
CA ASN A 86 -7.67 -2.80 -0.51
C ASN A 86 -6.82 -1.95 0.44
N THR A 87 -7.14 -0.67 0.54
CA THR A 87 -6.47 0.26 1.46
C THR A 87 -7.38 0.52 2.65
N GLU A 88 -6.99 0.01 3.81
CA GLU A 88 -7.68 0.21 5.08
C GLU A 88 -6.92 1.23 5.92
N VAL A 89 -7.58 2.32 6.32
CA VAL A 89 -6.97 3.42 7.07
C VAL A 89 -7.82 3.77 8.27
N SER A 90 -7.22 3.87 9.45
CA SER A 90 -7.86 4.40 10.65
C SER A 90 -7.43 5.85 10.84
N GLY A 91 -7.94 6.72 9.95
CA GLY A 91 -7.60 8.13 9.89
C GLY A 91 -7.70 8.73 8.47
N SER A 92 -7.35 10.01 8.36
CA SER A 92 -7.47 10.77 7.11
C SER A 92 -6.42 10.38 6.05
N ILE A 93 -6.76 10.64 4.79
CA ILE A 93 -5.89 10.36 3.64
C ILE A 93 -5.64 11.64 2.85
N VAL A 94 -4.37 11.89 2.54
CA VAL A 94 -3.96 12.90 1.57
C VAL A 94 -3.26 12.19 0.41
N SER A 95 -3.80 12.36 -0.79
CA SER A 95 -3.27 11.75 -2.01
C SER A 95 -2.96 12.79 -3.06
N SER A 96 -1.79 12.68 -3.69
CA SER A 96 -1.37 13.48 -4.84
C SER A 96 -0.82 12.58 -5.94
N GLY A 97 -1.51 12.49 -7.08
CA GLY A 97 -1.10 11.65 -8.21
C GLY A 97 -1.02 10.16 -7.89
N SER A 98 -1.78 9.68 -6.91
CA SER A 98 -1.75 8.26 -6.51
C SER A 98 -2.98 7.51 -7.00
N VAL A 99 -2.84 6.19 -7.15
CA VAL A 99 -3.90 5.29 -7.61
C VAL A 99 -4.30 4.33 -6.51
N PHE A 100 -5.60 4.17 -6.29
CA PHE A 100 -6.18 3.25 -5.32
C PHE A 100 -7.20 2.32 -5.99
N SER A 101 -7.25 1.07 -5.55
CA SER A 101 -8.32 0.15 -5.89
C SER A 101 -9.58 0.46 -5.08
N ASN A 102 -9.57 0.24 -3.76
CA ASN A 102 -10.65 0.60 -2.84
C ASN A 102 -10.06 1.28 -1.60
N ILE A 103 -10.84 2.13 -0.95
CA ILE A 103 -10.46 2.79 0.31
C ILE A 103 -11.54 2.53 1.36
N ASN A 104 -11.12 1.96 2.49
CA ASN A 104 -11.96 1.77 3.67
C ASN A 104 -11.37 2.55 4.84
N ILE A 105 -12.12 3.51 5.37
CA ILE A 105 -11.79 4.22 6.61
C ILE A 105 -12.46 3.48 7.77
N THR A 106 -11.70 2.98 8.74
CA THR A 106 -12.21 2.06 9.78
C THR A 106 -12.20 2.60 11.20
N ASP A 107 -11.75 3.84 11.42
CA ASP A 107 -11.87 4.46 12.73
C ASP A 107 -13.24 5.08 12.95
N ASN A 108 -13.64 5.21 14.22
CA ASN A 108 -14.94 5.74 14.65
C ASN A 108 -14.82 7.02 15.51
N HIS A 109 -13.67 7.71 15.47
CA HIS A 109 -13.32 8.73 16.46
C HIS A 109 -13.38 10.18 15.95
N SER A 110 -13.52 10.43 14.64
CA SER A 110 -13.49 11.79 14.09
C SER A 110 -14.19 11.92 12.73
N PRO A 111 -14.46 13.16 12.26
CA PRO A 111 -14.69 13.40 10.84
C PRO A 111 -13.40 13.13 10.06
N ASP A 112 -13.40 12.09 9.26
CA ASP A 112 -12.27 11.79 8.39
C ASP A 112 -12.40 12.43 7.02
N THR A 113 -11.26 12.89 6.52
CA THR A 113 -11.17 13.53 5.22
C THR A 113 -10.23 12.75 4.33
N ILE A 114 -10.71 12.45 3.12
CA ILE A 114 -9.90 11.96 2.02
C ILE A 114 -9.75 13.09 1.02
N THR A 115 -8.52 13.49 0.71
CA THR A 115 -8.22 14.49 -0.32
C THR A 115 -7.52 13.83 -1.49
N LEU A 116 -8.09 13.96 -2.69
CA LEU A 116 -7.57 13.44 -3.94
C LEU A 116 -7.13 14.61 -4.85
N SER A 117 -5.83 14.78 -5.04
CA SER A 117 -5.26 15.85 -5.88
C SER A 117 -4.34 15.32 -6.99
N ASN A 118 -3.98 16.19 -7.93
CA ASN A 118 -2.93 15.96 -8.94
C ASN A 118 -3.07 14.67 -9.76
N ASN A 119 -4.27 14.42 -10.30
CA ASN A 119 -4.61 13.19 -11.04
C ASN A 119 -4.66 11.93 -10.17
N SER A 120 -5.04 12.06 -8.90
CA SER A 120 -5.31 10.88 -8.07
C SER A 120 -6.53 10.12 -8.59
N ILE A 121 -6.49 8.79 -8.58
CA ILE A 121 -7.59 7.94 -9.09
C ILE A 121 -7.96 6.92 -8.03
N VAL A 122 -9.26 6.80 -7.73
CA VAL A 122 -9.82 5.69 -6.98
C VAL A 122 -10.76 4.92 -7.91
N SER A 123 -10.43 3.66 -8.17
CA SER A 123 -11.13 2.85 -9.18
C SER A 123 -12.43 2.24 -8.65
N GLY A 124 -12.44 1.86 -7.38
CA GLY A 124 -13.58 1.29 -6.67
C GLY A 124 -14.20 2.26 -5.69
N ASP A 125 -14.78 1.71 -4.63
CA ASP A 125 -15.55 2.48 -3.65
C ASP A 125 -14.66 3.08 -2.56
N ILE A 126 -15.15 4.17 -1.97
CA ILE A 126 -14.66 4.74 -0.73
C ILE A 126 -15.73 4.51 0.34
N THR A 127 -15.38 3.80 1.41
CA THR A 127 -16.31 3.48 2.50
C THR A 127 -15.79 4.00 3.83
N PHE A 128 -16.64 4.68 4.58
CA PHE A 128 -16.38 5.02 5.98
C PHE A 128 -17.14 4.04 6.89
N GLU A 129 -16.40 3.13 7.53
CA GLU A 129 -16.86 2.09 8.44
C GLU A 129 -16.80 2.60 9.89
N GLY A 130 -17.86 3.29 10.31
CA GLY A 130 -17.95 3.84 11.67
C GLY A 130 -17.71 5.34 11.67
N GLY A 131 -18.78 6.09 11.85
CA GLY A 131 -18.72 7.55 11.85
C GLY A 131 -20.13 8.08 11.88
N ILE A 132 -20.30 9.31 12.36
CA ILE A 132 -21.60 9.98 12.28
C ILE A 132 -21.84 10.26 10.79
N PRO A 133 -22.88 9.69 10.16
CA PRO A 133 -23.15 9.90 8.75
C PRO A 133 -23.19 11.39 8.41
N GLY A 134 -22.48 11.79 7.35
CA GLY A 134 -22.44 13.18 6.88
C GLY A 134 -21.30 14.05 7.42
N ASN A 135 -20.49 13.55 8.37
CA ASN A 135 -19.32 14.29 8.86
C ASN A 135 -18.04 14.00 8.05
N ASN A 136 -17.98 12.84 7.41
CA ASN A 136 -16.85 12.40 6.61
C ASN A 136 -16.89 13.01 5.21
N LYS A 137 -15.71 13.38 4.69
CA LYS A 137 -15.59 14.14 3.45
C LYS A 137 -14.60 13.48 2.49
N VAL A 138 -14.99 13.45 1.23
CA VAL A 138 -14.08 13.15 0.11
C VAL A 138 -13.97 14.41 -0.73
N ILE A 139 -12.79 15.02 -0.71
CA ILE A 139 -12.47 16.21 -1.51
C ILE A 139 -11.77 15.73 -2.78
N ILE A 140 -12.40 15.97 -3.92
CA ILE A 140 -11.87 15.61 -5.24
C ILE A 140 -11.51 16.90 -5.96
N GLU A 141 -10.21 17.13 -6.19
CA GLU A 141 -9.74 18.26 -6.98
C GLU A 141 -9.85 17.98 -8.48
N SER A 142 -9.87 19.03 -9.29
CA SER A 142 -10.45 19.06 -10.65
C SER A 142 -9.88 18.06 -11.67
N ASN A 143 -8.70 17.49 -11.42
CA ASN A 143 -8.07 16.48 -12.28
C ASN A 143 -8.06 15.06 -11.69
N SER A 144 -8.49 14.89 -10.45
CA SER A 144 -8.64 13.59 -9.79
C SER A 144 -9.97 12.94 -10.12
N LYS A 145 -10.05 11.62 -9.98
CA LYS A 145 -11.23 10.83 -10.35
C LYS A 145 -11.57 9.80 -9.30
N LEU A 146 -12.87 9.69 -8.99
CA LEU A 146 -13.46 8.57 -8.30
C LEU A 146 -14.41 7.87 -9.27
N HIS A 147 -14.17 6.59 -9.55
CA HIS A 147 -15.01 5.79 -10.44
C HIS A 147 -16.12 5.04 -9.70
N GLY A 148 -15.90 4.69 -8.44
CA GLY A 148 -16.92 4.07 -7.58
C GLY A 148 -17.79 5.09 -6.85
N LYS A 149 -18.34 4.66 -5.71
CA LYS A 149 -19.23 5.45 -4.85
C LYS A 149 -18.54 5.85 -3.56
N VAL A 150 -19.07 6.88 -2.90
CA VAL A 150 -18.75 7.19 -1.51
C VAL A 150 -19.89 6.71 -0.62
N ASN A 151 -19.58 5.78 0.29
CA ASN A 151 -20.50 5.25 1.27
C ASN A 151 -20.26 5.92 2.63
N ASN A 152 -21.33 6.45 3.25
CA ASN A 152 -21.28 7.14 4.57
C ASN A 152 -20.39 8.39 4.63
N GLY A 153 -20.22 9.08 3.50
CA GLY A 153 -19.49 10.35 3.41
C GLY A 153 -20.12 11.30 2.38
N ILE A 154 -19.60 12.53 2.31
CA ILE A 154 -20.03 13.56 1.36
C ILE A 154 -18.90 13.84 0.36
N ILE A 155 -19.24 13.93 -0.92
CA ILE A 155 -18.32 14.34 -1.98
C ILE A 155 -18.30 15.87 -2.09
N ILE A 156 -17.11 16.46 -2.11
CA ILE A 156 -16.87 17.88 -2.36
C ILE A 156 -15.94 17.98 -3.57
N ASN A 157 -16.45 18.47 -4.69
CA ASN A 157 -15.64 18.72 -5.88
C ASN A 157 -15.06 20.14 -5.83
N ARG A 158 -13.75 20.29 -6.10
CA ARG A 158 -13.04 21.58 -6.11
C ARG A 158 -12.28 21.83 -7.40
#